data_AF-A0A7N2MQ74-F1
#
_entry.id   AF-A0A7N2MQ74-F1
#
_cell.length_a   1.000
_cell.length_b   1.000
_cell.length_c   1.000
_cell.angle_alpha   90.00
_cell.angle_beta   90.00
_cell.angle_gamma   90.00
#
_symmetry.space_group_name_H-M   'P 1'
#
loop_
_entity.id
_entity.type
_entity.pdbx_description
1 polymer ?
#
loop_
_entity_poly.entity_id
_entity_poly.type
_entity_poly.pdbx_seq_one_letter_code
_entity_poly.pdbx_strand_id
1 'polypeptide(L)' 'MADEVALDLEELRHLQSIAKRPRVLSLISSQIDNLDKGEMGFVDCGGRPVKKQRKTKRKKTKKKDTDER' A
#
# COMPACT_ATOMS: atom_id res chain seq x y z
N MET A 1 0.93 -30.42 -7.39
CA MET A 1 0.35 -29.09 -7.66
C MET A 1 -0.17 -28.42 -6.39
N ALA A 2 -1.32 -28.80 -5.81
CA ALA A 2 -1.81 -28.16 -4.58
C ALA A 2 -0.88 -28.39 -3.37
N ASP A 3 -0.25 -29.56 -3.32
CA ASP A 3 0.69 -29.91 -2.25
C ASP A 3 2.00 -29.10 -2.32
N GLU A 4 2.45 -28.72 -3.52
CA GLU A 4 3.65 -27.89 -3.71
C GLU A 4 3.41 -26.46 -3.21
N VAL A 5 2.24 -25.88 -3.52
CA VAL A 5 1.87 -24.54 -3.04
C VAL A 5 1.76 -24.50 -1.51
N ALA A 6 1.26 -25.58 -0.89
CA ALA A 6 1.20 -25.68 0.57
C ALA A 6 2.61 -25.71 1.21
N LEU A 7 3.55 -26.42 0.60
CA LEU A 7 4.96 -26.46 1.04
C LEU A 7 5.63 -25.09 0.88
N ASP A 8 5.41 -24.41 -0.25
CA ASP A 8 5.94 -23.06 -0.50
C ASP A 8 5.45 -22.05 0.54
N LEU A 9 4.16 -22.13 0.93
CA LEU A 9 3.59 -21.26 1.96
C LEU A 9 4.22 -21.49 3.34
N GLU A 10 4.50 -22.75 3.69
CA GLU A 10 5.15 -23.07 4.96
C GLU A 10 6.62 -22.59 4.97
N GLU A 11 7.34 -22.76 3.87
CA GLU A 11 8.71 -22.25 3.72
C GLU A 11 8.75 -20.71 3.79
N LEU A 12 7.84 -20.01 3.12
CA LEU A 12 7.77 -18.56 3.18
C LEU A 12 7.48 -18.05 4.59
N ARG A 13 6.61 -18.72 5.36
CA ARG A 13 6.38 -18.39 6.78
C ARG A 13 7.64 -18.59 7.62
N HIS A 14 8.38 -19.66 7.36
CA HIS A 14 9.65 -19.89 8.04
C HIS A 14 10.68 -18.80 7.70
N LEU A 15 10.83 -18.45 6.43
CA LEU A 15 11.72 -17.37 5.97
C LEU A 15 11.34 -16.01 6.55
N GLN A 16 10.04 -15.73 6.71
CA GLN A 16 9.55 -14.51 7.36
C GLN A 16 10.04 -14.42 8.81
N SER A 17 10.06 -15.54 9.53
CA SER A 17 10.52 -15.58 10.93
C SER A 17 12.02 -15.30 11.09
N ILE A 18 12.83 -15.68 10.08
CA ILE A 18 14.29 -15.51 10.10
C ILE A 18 14.70 -14.14 9.54
N ALA A 19 13.92 -13.59 8.60
CA ALA A 19 14.23 -12.34 7.93
C ALA A 19 14.15 -11.15 8.91
N LYS A 20 15.29 -10.48 9.12
CA LYS A 20 15.39 -9.29 9.98
C LYS A 20 15.21 -7.97 9.24
N ARG A 21 15.36 -7.98 7.91
CA ARG A 21 15.33 -6.77 7.09
C ARG A 21 13.88 -6.41 6.72
N PRO A 22 13.41 -5.18 6.98
CA PRO A 22 12.00 -4.81 6.78
C PRO A 22 11.57 -4.89 5.31
N ARG A 23 12.47 -4.57 4.37
CA ARG A 23 12.19 -4.71 2.93
C ARG A 23 11.95 -6.17 2.53
N VAL A 24 12.70 -7.09 3.12
CA VAL A 24 12.60 -8.53 2.85
C VAL A 24 11.31 -9.10 3.45
N LEU A 25 10.97 -8.69 4.68
CA LEU A 25 9.69 -9.04 5.31
C LEU A 25 8.50 -8.61 4.45
N SER A 26 8.52 -7.38 3.91
CA SER A 26 7.45 -6.90 3.03
C SER A 26 7.33 -7.72 1.74
N LEU A 27 8.45 -8.18 1.17
CA LEU A 27 8.44 -9.03 -0.02
C LEU A 27 7.87 -10.41 0.29
N ILE A 28 8.28 -11.01 1.41
CA ILE A 28 7.79 -12.34 1.83
C ILE A 28 6.30 -12.28 2.14
N SER A 29 5.83 -11.28 2.90
CA SER A 29 4.41 -11.11 3.19
C SER A 29 3.58 -10.96 1.91
N SER A 30 4.06 -10.21 0.92
CA SER A 30 3.37 -10.07 -0.36
C SER A 30 3.31 -11.38 -1.14
N GLN A 31 4.37 -12.18 -1.11
CA GLN A 31 4.40 -13.48 -1.79
C GLN A 31 3.44 -14.49 -1.12
N ILE A 32 3.37 -14.50 0.22
CA ILE A 32 2.39 -15.30 0.97
C ILE A 32 0.97 -14.93 0.56
N ASP A 33 0.65 -13.63 0.55
CA ASP A 33 -0.69 -13.14 0.18
C ASP A 33 -1.05 -13.48 -1.27
N ASN A 34 -0.09 -13.44 -2.20
CA ASN A 34 -0.32 -13.75 -3.61
C ASN A 34 -0.61 -15.24 -3.82
N LEU A 35 0.14 -16.11 -3.13
CA LEU A 35 -0.05 -17.56 -3.20
C LEU A 35 -1.35 -17.99 -2.52
N ASP A 36 -1.70 -17.38 -1.38
CA ASP A 36 -2.95 -17.67 -0.65
C ASP A 36 -4.20 -17.25 -1.44
N LYS A 37 -4.11 -16.14 -2.18
CA LYS A 37 -5.21 -15.65 -3.03
C LYS A 37 -5.31 -16.38 -4.36
N GLY A 38 -4.33 -17.22 -4.73
CA GLY A 38 -4.26 -17.86 -6.04
C GLY A 38 -4.16 -16.88 -7.21
N GLU A 39 -3.90 -15.60 -6.93
CA GLU A 39 -3.75 -14.56 -7.94
C GLU A 39 -2.32 -14.58 -8.48
N MET A 40 -2.03 -15.58 -9.32
CA MET A 40 -0.89 -15.55 -10.23
C MET A 40 -1.02 -14.47 -11.33
N GLY A 41 -2.06 -13.65 -11.28
CA GLY A 41 -2.30 -12.56 -12.23
C GLY A 41 -2.17 -11.22 -11.53
N PHE A 42 -1.31 -10.36 -12.07
CA PHE A 42 -1.17 -8.94 -11.71
C PHE A 42 -0.14 -8.63 -10.60
N VAL A 43 1.14 -8.77 -10.96
CA VAL A 43 2.24 -8.07 -10.29
C VAL A 43 2.10 -6.56 -10.56
N ASP A 44 1.23 -5.88 -9.81
CA ASP A 44 1.23 -4.42 -9.78
C ASP A 44 2.40 -3.95 -8.91
N CYS A 45 3.57 -3.85 -9.53
CA CYS A 45 4.75 -3.25 -8.92
C CYS A 45 4.59 -1.72 -8.71
N GLY A 46 3.41 -1.11 -8.82
CA GLY A 46 3.32 0.33 -8.56
C GLY A 46 1.94 0.96 -8.58
N GLY A 47 1.45 1.35 -7.39
CA GLY A 47 0.51 2.47 -7.35
C GLY A 47 -0.15 2.78 -6.00
N ARG A 48 0.53 3.57 -5.17
CA ARG A 48 0.04 4.20 -3.92
C ARG A 48 -1.47 4.57 -3.94
N PRO A 49 -2.21 4.42 -2.83
CA PRO A 49 -3.53 5.03 -2.71
C PRO A 49 -3.41 6.55 -2.79
N VAL A 50 -3.97 7.14 -3.85
CA VAL A 50 -3.99 8.59 -4.06
C VAL A 50 -4.89 9.21 -2.98
N LYS A 51 -4.28 9.87 -1.99
CA LYS A 51 -5.02 10.60 -0.95
C LYS A 51 -5.88 11.67 -1.63
N LYS A 52 -7.21 11.54 -1.53
CA LYS A 52 -8.19 12.53 -1.99
C LYS A 52 -7.83 13.89 -1.41
N GLN A 53 -7.49 14.86 -2.26
CA GLN A 53 -7.23 16.23 -1.82
C GLN A 53 -8.49 16.79 -1.14
N ARG A 54 -8.40 17.05 0.16
CA ARG A 54 -9.43 17.80 0.90
C ARG A 54 -9.42 19.23 0.35
N LYS A 55 -10.46 19.61 -0.40
CA LYS A 55 -10.67 20.99 -0.82
C LYS A 55 -10.77 21.88 0.42
N THR A 56 -9.80 22.75 0.62
CA THR A 56 -9.87 23.77 1.67
C THR A 56 -10.85 24.86 1.22
N LYS A 57 -11.88 25.10 2.05
CA LYS A 57 -12.84 26.18 1.82
C LYS A 57 -12.11 27.52 1.96
N ARG A 58 -11.92 28.25 0.85
CA ARG A 58 -11.43 29.64 0.87
C ARG A 58 -12.44 30.52 1.62
N LYS A 59 -12.06 31.00 2.81
CA LYS A 59 -12.79 32.02 3.57
C LYS A 59 -12.50 33.38 2.92
N LYS A 60 -13.46 33.95 2.17
CA LYS A 60 -13.34 35.33 1.66
C LYS A 60 -13.43 36.28 2.85
N THR A 61 -12.34 36.94 3.19
CA THR A 61 -12.36 38.13 4.06
C THR A 61 -12.84 39.32 3.22
N LYS A 62 -13.90 39.96 3.71
CA LYS A 62 -14.49 41.19 3.17
C LYS A 62 -13.52 42.32 3.52
N LYS A 63 -12.71 42.78 2.55
CA LYS A 63 -11.91 43.99 2.74
C LYS A 63 -12.85 45.18 2.48
N LYS A 64 -13.28 45.76 3.59
CA LYS A 64 -13.93 47.06 3.67
C LYS A 64 -12.85 48.14 3.51
N ASP A 65 -13.31 49.33 3.12
CA ASP A 65 -12.64 50.63 3.21
C ASP A 65 -11.75 51.02 2.03
N THR A 66 -12.29 51.94 1.23
CA THR A 66 -11.62 53.19 0.86
C THR A 66 -12.70 54.27 0.68
N ASP A 67 -12.84 55.09 1.71
CA ASP A 67 -13.27 56.48 1.61
C ASP A 67 -12.26 57.25 0.74
N GLU A 68 -12.71 57.92 -0.31
CA GLU A 68 -12.04 59.14 -0.79
C GLU A 68 -12.93 59.92 -1.79
N ARG A 69 -13.39 61.08 -1.29
CA ARG A 69 -13.77 62.34 -1.96
C ARG A 69 -15.04 62.42 -2.82
#